data_AF-A0A3S1BHZ1-F1
#
_entry.id   AF-A0A3S1BHZ1-F1
#
_cell.length_a   1.000
_cell.length_b   1.000
_cell.length_c   1.000
_cell.angle_alpha   90.00
_cell.angle_beta   90.00
_cell.angle_gamma   90.00
#
_symmetry.space_group_name_H-M   'P 1'
#
loop_
_entity.id
_entity.type
_entity.pdbx_description
1 polymer ?
#
loop_
_entity_poly.entity_id
_entity_poly.type
_entity_poly.pdbx_seq_one_letter_code
_entity_poly.pdbx_strand_id
1 'polypeptide(L)'
;MAKDGQVFYGKTPPGITCVREEKIGGTLTVAPSENPRNSVQTNFKCDGRTYCSQMTSCEEATFFLRNCPNVKMDGNNDGVPCERQWCK
;
A
#
# COMPACT_ATOMS: atom_id res chain seq x y z
N MET A 1 -27.32 10.51 16.80
CA MET A 1 -26.18 10.93 17.63
C MET A 1 -26.23 10.11 18.92
N ALA A 2 -25.36 9.11 19.07
CA ALA A 2 -25.23 8.40 20.34
C ALA A 2 -24.62 9.35 21.39
N LYS A 3 -25.00 9.19 22.65
CA LYS A 3 -24.61 10.05 23.79
C LYS A 3 -23.09 10.14 24.02
N ASP A 4 -22.31 9.31 23.32
CA ASP A 4 -20.85 9.19 23.43
C ASP A 4 -20.10 9.73 22.19
N GLY A 5 -20.78 10.35 21.21
CA GLY A 5 -20.10 10.92 20.04
C GLY A 5 -19.45 9.90 19.08
N GLN A 6 -19.56 8.60 19.35
CA GLN A 6 -19.05 7.55 18.46
C GLN A 6 -19.88 7.47 17.17
N VAL A 7 -19.21 7.69 16.04
CA VAL A 7 -19.78 7.54 14.70
C VAL A 7 -19.61 6.08 14.29
N PHE A 8 -20.73 5.38 14.10
CA PHE A 8 -20.75 4.03 13.56
C PHE A 8 -21.02 4.09 12.05
N TYR A 9 -20.14 3.46 11.26
CA TYR A 9 -20.38 3.24 9.84
C TYR A 9 -20.96 1.83 9.66
N GLY A 10 -22.17 1.72 9.08
CA GLY A 10 -22.82 0.43 8.82
C GLY A 10 -24.32 0.41 9.14
N LYS A 11 -24.95 -0.77 9.12
CA LYS A 11 -26.35 -0.96 9.52
C LYS A 11 -26.50 -0.72 11.02
N THR A 12 -27.52 0.04 11.42
CA THR A 12 -27.84 0.30 12.82
C THR A 12 -28.13 -1.02 13.57
N PRO A 13 -27.48 -1.28 14.72
CA PRO A 13 -27.79 -2.42 15.57
C PRO A 13 -29.28 -2.45 15.97
N PRO A 14 -29.85 -3.65 16.21
CA PRO A 14 -31.19 -3.76 16.76
C PRO A 14 -31.28 -3.07 18.12
N GLY A 15 -32.30 -2.22 18.31
CA GLY A 15 -32.52 -1.42 19.53
C GLY A 15 -32.11 0.05 19.42
N ILE A 16 -31.55 0.48 18.28
CA ILE A 16 -31.25 1.90 18.03
C ILE A 16 -32.33 2.53 17.17
N THR A 17 -33.08 3.48 17.73
CA THR A 17 -34.06 4.30 17.00
C THR A 17 -33.38 5.54 16.42
N CYS A 18 -33.38 5.69 15.10
CA CYS A 18 -32.98 6.93 14.44
C CYS A 18 -34.00 8.03 14.74
N VAL A 19 -33.64 8.99 15.60
CA VAL A 19 -34.53 10.10 15.99
C VAL A 19 -34.49 11.29 15.02
N ARG A 20 -33.44 11.39 14.20
CA ARG A 20 -33.30 12.42 13.16
C ARG A 20 -32.29 11.98 12.10
N GLU A 21 -32.61 12.22 10.85
CA GLU A 21 -31.74 12.02 9.69
C GLU A 21 -31.46 13.40 9.09
N GLU A 22 -30.27 13.93 9.32
CA GLU A 22 -29.85 15.20 8.74
C GLU A 22 -28.77 14.92 7.71
N LYS A 23 -29.01 15.34 6.47
CA LYS A 23 -28.06 15.19 5.38
C LYS A 23 -26.95 16.22 5.62
N ILE A 24 -25.85 15.78 6.22
CA ILE A 24 -24.63 16.58 6.30
C ILE A 24 -24.26 17.03 4.88
N GLY A 25 -24.33 18.34 4.62
CA GLY A 25 -23.91 18.98 3.36
C GLY A 25 -22.39 18.99 3.18
N GLY A 26 -21.70 18.00 3.73
CA GLY A 26 -20.26 17.81 3.59
C GLY A 26 -19.98 16.79 2.50
N THR A 27 -19.11 17.13 1.56
CA THR A 27 -18.53 16.11 0.68
C THR A 27 -17.54 15.31 1.52
N LEU A 28 -17.77 14.01 1.67
CA LEU A 28 -16.77 13.13 2.28
C LEU A 28 -15.71 12.87 1.21
N THR A 29 -14.79 13.81 1.01
CA THR A 29 -13.57 13.52 0.25
C THR A 29 -12.76 12.54 1.07
N VAL A 30 -12.82 11.26 0.69
CA VAL A 30 -11.83 10.28 1.12
C VAL A 30 -10.51 10.76 0.57
N ALA A 31 -9.75 11.51 1.37
CA ALA A 31 -8.37 11.81 1.05
C ALA A 31 -7.66 10.44 0.92
N PRO A 32 -6.96 10.17 -0.18
CA PRO A 32 -6.07 9.02 -0.20
C PRO A 32 -5.13 9.18 1.00
N SER A 33 -5.02 8.13 1.81
CA SER A 33 -3.96 8.06 2.82
C SER A 33 -2.65 8.02 2.04
N GLU A 34 -2.07 9.19 1.81
CA GLU A 34 -0.71 9.35 1.33
C GLU A 34 0.19 8.87 2.46
N ASN A 35 0.29 7.55 2.60
CA ASN A 35 1.52 6.96 3.07
C ASN A 35 2.49 7.18 1.91
N PRO A 36 3.52 8.04 2.02
CA PRO A 36 4.46 8.30 0.94
C PRO A 36 5.41 7.11 0.71
N ARG A 37 4.93 5.87 0.85
CA ARG A 37 5.59 4.69 0.28
C ARG A 37 5.25 4.66 -1.20
N ASN A 38 5.76 5.68 -1.88
CA ASN A 38 6.37 5.59 -3.19
C ASN A 38 5.72 4.53 -4.10
N SER A 39 4.47 4.75 -4.48
CA SER A 39 3.94 4.10 -5.66
C SER A 39 4.52 4.84 -6.87
N VAL A 40 5.84 4.71 -7.08
CA VAL A 40 6.40 4.96 -8.40
C VAL A 40 5.71 3.94 -9.30
N GLN A 41 4.71 4.39 -10.06
CA GLN A 41 4.17 3.63 -11.19
C GLN A 41 5.21 3.61 -12.33
N THR A 42 6.45 3.25 -12.02
CA THR A 42 7.41 2.81 -13.01
C THR A 42 6.91 1.46 -13.47
N ASN A 43 6.52 1.37 -14.74
CA ASN A 43 6.17 0.13 -15.41
C ASN A 43 7.45 -0.73 -15.52
N PHE A 44 7.89 -1.31 -14.42
CA PHE A 44 8.97 -2.26 -14.38
C PHE A 44 8.51 -3.52 -15.12
N LYS A 45 9.28 -3.90 -16.15
CA LYS A 45 9.04 -5.12 -16.93
C LYS A 45 10.16 -6.09 -16.70
N CYS A 46 9.83 -7.37 -16.66
CA CYS A 46 10.81 -8.45 -16.58
C CYS A 46 11.62 -8.51 -17.88
N ASP A 47 12.70 -7.73 -17.95
CA ASP A 47 13.59 -7.62 -19.11
C ASP A 47 14.76 -8.61 -19.07
N GLY A 48 14.73 -9.58 -18.13
CA GLY A 48 15.81 -10.56 -17.94
C GLY A 48 16.93 -10.09 -17.01
N ARG A 49 16.80 -8.92 -16.38
CA ARG A 49 17.69 -8.47 -15.31
C ARG A 49 17.51 -9.34 -14.06
N THR A 50 18.60 -9.96 -13.60
CA THR A 50 18.58 -10.91 -12.47
C THR A 50 19.55 -10.56 -11.35
N TYR A 51 20.41 -9.55 -11.54
CA TYR A 51 21.46 -9.15 -10.60
C TYR A 51 21.25 -7.71 -10.11
N CYS A 52 21.73 -7.44 -8.90
CA CYS A 52 21.62 -6.13 -8.27
C CYS A 52 22.34 -5.01 -9.01
N SER A 53 23.48 -5.28 -9.65
CA SER A 53 24.19 -4.27 -10.46
C SER A 53 23.41 -3.77 -11.67
N GLN A 54 22.33 -4.47 -12.06
CA GLN A 54 21.44 -4.07 -13.16
C GLN A 54 20.21 -3.30 -12.68
N MET A 55 19.95 -3.28 -11.36
CA MET A 55 18.86 -2.51 -10.78
C MET A 55 19.32 -1.09 -10.51
N THR A 56 18.38 -0.18 -10.29
CA THR A 56 18.66 1.24 -10.02
C THR A 56 18.07 1.73 -8.71
N SER A 57 17.26 0.91 -8.04
CA SER A 57 16.55 1.27 -6.80
C SER A 57 16.12 0.04 -6.02
N CYS A 58 15.93 0.20 -4.71
CA CYS A 58 15.47 -0.86 -3.81
C CYS A 58 14.07 -1.36 -4.19
N GLU A 59 13.19 -0.43 -4.56
CA GLU A 59 11.81 -0.72 -4.96
C GLU A 59 11.74 -1.44 -6.30
N GLU A 60 12.60 -1.07 -7.26
CA GLU A 60 12.76 -1.79 -8.52
C GLU A 60 13.21 -3.24 -8.24
N ALA A 61 14.27 -3.41 -7.43
CA ALA A 61 14.76 -4.74 -7.08
C ALA A 61 13.68 -5.59 -6.37
N THR A 62 12.90 -4.97 -5.48
CA THR A 62 11.77 -5.61 -4.77
C THR A 62 10.65 -6.01 -5.73
N PHE A 63 10.34 -5.14 -6.71
CA PHE A 63 9.39 -5.46 -7.75
C PHE A 63 9.84 -6.68 -8.55
N PHE A 64 11.09 -6.71 -9.00
CA PHE A 64 11.62 -7.84 -9.76
C PHE A 64 11.65 -9.13 -8.93
N LEU A 65 12.01 -9.07 -7.64
CA LEU A 65 11.98 -10.23 -6.75
C LEU A 65 10.58 -10.87 -6.66
N ARG A 66 9.52 -10.03 -6.63
CA ARG A 66 8.14 -10.48 -6.46
C ARG A 66 7.40 -10.77 -7.77
N ASN A 67 7.76 -10.11 -8.86
CA ASN A 67 7.02 -10.14 -10.11
C ASN A 67 7.74 -10.91 -11.24
N CYS A 68 9.05 -11.11 -11.14
CA CYS A 68 9.84 -11.73 -12.21
C CYS A 68 10.43 -13.09 -11.79
N PRO A 69 10.32 -14.14 -12.64
CA PRO A 69 10.97 -15.42 -12.39
C PRO A 69 12.49 -15.35 -12.63
N ASN A 70 13.24 -16.28 -12.02
CA ASN A 70 14.70 -16.44 -12.20
C ASN A 70 15.60 -15.30 -11.66
N VAL A 71 15.07 -14.47 -10.77
CA VAL A 71 15.80 -13.39 -10.11
C VAL A 71 16.74 -13.94 -9.03
N LYS A 72 18.01 -13.47 -9.02
CA LYS A 72 19.07 -13.90 -8.10
C LYS A 72 19.65 -12.70 -7.35
N MET A 73 18.77 -12.00 -6.65
CA MET A 73 19.04 -10.69 -6.02
C MET A 73 18.98 -10.76 -4.49
N ASP A 74 18.24 -11.73 -3.98
CA ASP A 74 18.02 -12.02 -2.56
C ASP A 74 18.75 -13.33 -2.24
N GLY A 75 20.02 -13.20 -1.83
CA GLY A 75 20.90 -14.36 -1.58
C GLY A 75 20.62 -15.05 -0.24
N ASN A 76 20.10 -14.30 0.72
CA ASN A 76 19.72 -14.73 2.07
C ASN A 76 18.23 -15.10 2.19
N ASN A 77 17.41 -14.81 1.17
CA ASN A 77 15.97 -15.09 1.17
C ASN A 77 15.22 -14.38 2.32
N ASP A 78 15.70 -13.20 2.71
CA ASP A 78 15.06 -12.38 3.74
C ASP A 78 13.93 -11.51 3.16
N GLY A 79 13.77 -11.51 1.82
CA GLY A 79 12.79 -10.71 1.12
C GLY A 79 13.26 -9.29 0.82
N VAL A 80 14.50 -8.94 1.16
CA VAL A 80 15.14 -7.67 0.81
C VAL A 80 16.20 -7.91 -0.26
N PRO A 81 15.92 -7.59 -1.53
CA PRO A 81 16.91 -7.74 -2.58
C PRO A 81 17.93 -6.61 -2.52
N CYS A 82 19.19 -6.90 -2.83
CA CYS A 82 20.22 -5.87 -3.03
C CYS A 82 20.50 -4.96 -1.81
N GLU A 83 20.40 -5.49 -0.59
CA GLU A 83 20.71 -4.80 0.68
C GLU A 83 22.05 -4.04 0.68
N ARG A 84 23.04 -4.56 -0.03
CA ARG A 84 24.38 -3.96 -0.07
C ARG A 84 24.50 -2.76 -1.02
N GLN A 85 23.58 -2.61 -1.98
CA GLN A 85 23.69 -1.62 -3.07
C GLN A 85 22.54 -0.62 -3.05
N TRP A 86 21.29 -1.08 -2.98
CA TRP A 86 20.11 -0.24 -3.18
C TRP A 86 19.25 -0.06 -1.93
N CYS A 87 19.15 -1.09 -1.08
CA CYS A 87 18.35 -1.05 0.16
C CYS A 87 19.29 -0.85 1.36
N LYS A 88 19.66 0.40 1.67
CA LYS A 88 20.43 0.78 2.87
C LYS A 88 19.54 1.34 3.97
#